data_AF-A0A0F9RMB3-F1
#
_entry.id   AF-A0A0F9RMB3-F1
#
_cell.length_a   1.000
_cell.length_b   1.000
_cell.length_c   1.000
_cell.angle_alpha   90.00
_cell.angle_beta   90.00
_cell.angle_gamma   90.00
#
_symmetry.space_group_name_H-M   'P 1'
#
loop_
_entity.id
_entity.type
_entity.pdbx_description
1 polymer ?
#
loop_
_entity_poly.entity_id
_entity_poly.type
_entity_poly.pdbx_seq_one_letter_code
_entity_poly.pdbx_strand_id
1 'polypeptide(L)'
;MAKKEKNNQEKEFKGKNLDEVISNAEHVLKLPRNKISYEVVTEKTKLFGIKTKEIVIRAWPKEELEENPVAQFLDKVLSRLPLDIKYQIKRKNDMIYLIFEGGDKHFLLQKDGSLLQAFQHILNKISPQKVQVDCDFYRKNQEKELSDYAQHIAHQVHETGRDETLDMMNPYERRIVHIA
;
A
#
# COMPACT_ATOMS: atom_id res chain seq x y z
N MET A 1 13.34 19.25 -20.75
CA MET A 1 13.97 20.03 -19.65
C MET A 1 12.86 20.75 -18.90
N ALA A 2 12.24 20.07 -17.93
CA ALA A 2 11.12 20.63 -17.18
C ALA A 2 11.64 21.49 -16.02
N LYS A 3 11.24 22.75 -16.00
CA LYS A 3 11.40 23.64 -14.83
C LYS A 3 10.72 22.97 -13.63
N LYS A 4 11.51 22.56 -12.65
CA LYS A 4 11.01 22.25 -11.30
C LYS A 4 10.28 23.49 -10.78
N GLU A 5 8.96 23.38 -10.63
CA GLU A 5 8.19 24.33 -9.84
C GLU A 5 8.84 24.43 -8.46
N LYS A 6 9.21 25.64 -8.06
CA LYS A 6 9.80 25.92 -6.74
C LYS A 6 8.78 25.54 -5.68
N ASN A 7 9.08 24.51 -4.91
CA ASN A 7 8.25 24.07 -3.79
C ASN A 7 8.24 25.19 -2.74
N ASN A 8 7.07 25.75 -2.42
CA ASN A 8 6.89 26.92 -1.55
C ASN A 8 7.18 26.62 -0.05
N GLN A 9 7.94 25.56 0.25
CA GLN A 9 8.21 25.03 1.60
C GLN A 9 9.70 24.93 1.93
N GLU A 10 10.59 25.27 0.99
CA GLU A 10 12.03 25.31 1.23
C GLU A 10 12.38 26.52 2.12
N LYS A 11 13.06 26.27 3.25
CA LYS A 11 13.53 27.31 4.18
C LYS A 11 15.04 27.19 4.39
N GLU A 12 15.72 28.33 4.49
CA GLU A 12 17.16 28.39 4.77
C GLU A 12 17.40 28.53 6.27
N PHE A 13 18.35 27.74 6.79
CA PHE A 13 18.74 27.72 8.20
C PHE A 13 20.24 27.90 8.31
N LYS A 14 20.68 28.57 9.38
CA LYS A 14 22.09 28.91 9.63
C LYS A 14 22.49 28.56 11.06
N GLY A 15 23.77 28.25 11.27
CA GLY A 15 24.33 27.95 12.59
C GLY A 15 25.82 27.65 12.54
N LYS A 16 26.43 27.38 13.69
CA LYS A 16 27.89 27.18 13.84
C LYS A 16 28.33 25.77 13.44
N ASN A 17 27.43 24.79 13.52
CA ASN A 17 27.66 23.41 13.12
C ASN A 17 26.36 22.78 12.55
N LEU A 18 26.48 21.64 11.88
CA LEU A 18 25.38 21.02 11.14
C LEU A 18 24.25 20.57 12.06
N ASP A 19 24.56 20.03 13.24
CA ASP A 19 23.54 19.57 14.19
C ASP A 19 22.73 20.72 14.79
N GLU A 20 23.36 21.86 15.09
CA GLU A 20 22.66 23.09 15.49
C GLU A 20 21.71 23.57 14.39
N VAL A 21 22.16 23.56 13.13
CA VAL A 21 21.34 24.00 12.00
C VAL A 21 20.16 23.06 11.77
N ILE A 22 20.37 21.75 11.92
CA ILE A 22 19.31 20.73 11.80
C ILE A 22 18.32 20.85 12.97
N SER A 23 18.79 21.06 14.20
CA SER A 23 17.90 21.24 15.36
C SER A 23 17.02 22.48 15.23
N ASN A 24 17.58 23.58 14.68
CA ASN A 24 16.80 24.77 14.33
C ASN A 24 15.75 24.45 13.25
N ALA A 25 16.10 23.65 12.25
CA ALA A 25 15.16 23.20 11.23
C ALA A 25 14.04 22.33 11.82
N GLU A 26 14.33 21.40 12.74
CA GLU A 26 13.33 20.59 13.44
C GLU A 26 12.33 21.45 14.20
N HIS A 27 12.82 22.46 14.92
CA HIS A 27 11.98 23.36 15.71
C HIS A 27 11.07 24.22 14.83
N VAL A 28 11.61 24.80 13.76
CA VAL A 28 10.85 25.70 12.87
C VAL A 28 9.89 24.94 11.95
N LEU A 29 10.29 23.76 11.46
CA LEU A 29 9.44 22.92 10.61
C LEU A 29 8.46 22.09 11.44
N LYS A 30 8.65 21.98 12.77
CA LYS A 30 7.87 21.13 13.68
C LYS A 30 7.85 19.66 13.23
N LEU A 31 8.97 19.20 12.71
CA LEU A 31 9.14 17.84 12.20
C LEU A 31 10.38 17.21 12.84
N PRO A 32 10.38 15.90 13.14
CA PRO A 32 11.58 15.19 13.58
C PRO A 32 12.61 15.08 12.43
N ARG A 33 13.91 14.99 12.75
CA ARG A 33 15.04 14.91 11.79
C ARG A 33 14.82 13.89 10.65
N ASN A 34 14.17 12.76 10.92
CA ASN A 34 13.89 11.72 9.91
C ASN A 34 12.82 12.10 8.87
N LYS A 35 12.06 13.18 9.10
CA LYS A 35 11.03 13.73 8.21
C LYS A 35 11.48 15.05 7.54
N ILE A 36 12.78 15.38 7.59
CA ILE A 36 13.33 16.59 6.99
C ILE A 36 14.42 16.20 5.98
N SER A 37 14.29 16.72 4.76
CA SER A 37 15.36 16.66 3.75
C SER A 37 16.09 18.00 3.73
N TYR A 38 17.41 17.98 3.52
CA TYR A 38 18.21 19.21 3.42
C TYR A 38 19.38 19.08 2.46
N GLU A 39 19.80 20.21 1.89
CA GLU A 39 21.06 20.36 1.15
C GLU A 39 21.95 21.39 1.85
N VAL A 40 23.27 21.16 1.85
CA VAL A 40 24.24 22.14 2.37
C VAL A 40 24.55 23.13 1.25
N VAL A 41 24.16 24.39 1.44
CA VAL A 41 24.23 25.43 0.40
C VAL A 41 25.58 26.14 0.41
N THR A 42 26.22 26.34 1.57
CA THR A 42 27.56 26.95 1.65
C THR A 42 28.29 26.71 2.97
N GLU A 43 29.63 26.60 2.89
CA GLU A 43 30.58 26.85 3.98
C GLU A 43 31.38 28.13 3.67
N LYS A 44 30.88 29.34 3.98
CA LYS A 44 31.66 30.57 3.68
C LYS A 44 32.75 30.79 4.73
N THR A 45 33.98 31.04 4.27
CA THR A 45 35.12 31.38 5.12
C THR A 45 35.70 32.75 4.73
N LYS A 46 35.70 33.71 5.69
CA LYS A 46 36.47 34.97 5.84
C LYS A 46 35.92 36.32 5.32
N LEU A 47 35.95 37.31 6.22
CA LEU A 47 36.83 38.50 6.16
C LEU A 47 36.97 39.12 7.58
N PHE A 48 38.17 39.60 7.97
CA PHE A 48 38.54 40.19 9.29
C PHE A 48 38.76 39.24 10.49
N GLY A 49 39.78 38.38 10.42
CA GLY A 49 40.53 37.90 11.60
C GLY A 49 39.84 36.93 12.58
N ILE A 50 38.51 36.80 12.59
CA ILE A 50 37.77 35.90 13.47
C ILE A 50 37.10 34.80 12.65
N LYS A 51 37.48 33.54 12.90
CA LYS A 51 36.94 32.36 12.20
C LYS A 51 35.67 31.87 12.89
N THR A 52 34.50 32.22 12.38
CA THR A 52 33.27 31.46 12.63
C THR A 52 32.81 30.84 11.32
N LYS A 53 32.86 29.50 11.25
CA LYS A 53 32.24 28.75 10.15
C LYS A 53 30.74 28.83 10.36
N GLU A 54 30.03 29.49 9.46
CA GLU A 54 28.57 29.45 9.45
C GLU A 54 28.14 28.44 8.38
N ILE A 55 27.43 27.40 8.82
CA ILE A 55 26.85 26.39 7.95
C ILE A 55 25.46 26.87 7.56
N VAL A 56 25.19 26.87 6.25
CA VAL A 56 23.87 27.20 5.71
C VAL A 56 23.30 25.94 5.05
N ILE A 57 22.13 25.50 5.52
CA ILE A 57 21.36 24.46 4.85
C ILE A 57 20.08 25.04 4.28
N ARG A 58 19.60 24.48 3.17
CA ARG A 58 18.22 24.62 2.76
C ARG A 58 17.51 23.33 3.15
N ALA A 59 16.47 23.42 3.95
CA ALA A 59 15.72 22.28 4.45
C ALA A 59 14.24 22.41 4.08
N TRP A 60 13.60 21.27 3.84
CA TRP A 60 12.20 21.14 3.51
C TRP A 60 11.62 19.87 4.17
N PRO A 61 10.30 19.81 4.43
CA PRO A 61 9.65 18.56 4.79
C PRO A 61 10.05 17.48 3.78
N LYS A 62 10.57 16.36 4.27
CA LYS A 62 10.75 15.18 3.43
C LYS A 62 9.37 14.81 2.95
N GLU A 63 9.15 14.90 1.65
CA GLU A 63 7.96 14.32 1.04
C GLU A 63 7.99 12.83 1.42
N GLU A 64 7.10 12.44 2.33
CA GLU A 64 6.58 11.09 2.29
C GLU A 64 5.78 11.01 1.00
N LEU A 65 6.52 10.80 -0.11
CA LEU A 65 6.13 9.72 -0.97
C LEU A 65 6.11 8.52 -0.04
N GLU A 66 4.96 8.26 0.57
CA GLU A 66 4.63 6.88 0.88
C GLU A 66 4.74 6.20 -0.48
N GLU A 67 5.93 5.69 -0.78
CA GLU A 67 6.13 4.75 -1.84
C GLU A 67 5.28 3.56 -1.44
N ASN A 68 3.99 3.62 -1.76
CA ASN A 68 3.07 2.55 -1.48
C ASN A 68 3.45 1.47 -2.50
N PRO A 69 4.20 0.43 -2.10
CA PRO A 69 4.75 -0.53 -3.05
C PRO A 69 3.62 -1.22 -3.82
N VAL A 70 2.44 -1.33 -3.19
CA VAL A 70 1.21 -1.83 -3.80
C VAL A 70 0.75 -0.92 -4.94
N ALA A 71 0.59 0.38 -4.68
CA ALA A 71 0.14 1.32 -5.70
C ALA A 71 1.12 1.39 -6.88
N GLN A 72 2.41 1.53 -6.59
CA GLN A 72 3.44 1.57 -7.63
C GLN A 72 3.49 0.30 -8.48
N PHE A 73 3.33 -0.87 -7.86
CA PHE A 73 3.28 -2.13 -8.58
C PHE A 73 2.04 -2.20 -9.48
N LEU A 74 0.86 -1.87 -8.94
CA LEU A 74 -0.39 -1.91 -9.69
C LEU A 74 -0.39 -0.92 -10.84
N ASP A 75 0.08 0.31 -10.65
CA ASP A 75 0.16 1.31 -11.72
C ASP A 75 1.04 0.80 -12.87
N LYS A 76 2.18 0.16 -12.55
CA LYS A 76 3.09 -0.42 -13.55
C LYS A 76 2.51 -1.65 -14.27
N VAL A 77 1.74 -2.48 -13.57
CA VAL A 77 1.16 -3.70 -14.15
C VAL A 77 -0.08 -3.37 -14.96
N LEU A 78 -1.02 -2.62 -14.38
CA LEU A 78 -2.28 -2.26 -15.02
C LEU A 78 -2.07 -1.36 -16.24
N SER A 79 -1.08 -0.46 -16.23
CA SER A 79 -0.75 0.36 -17.42
C SER A 79 -0.24 -0.44 -18.62
N ARG A 80 0.19 -1.69 -18.42
CA ARG A 80 0.65 -2.59 -19.48
C ARG A 80 -0.41 -3.60 -19.92
N LEU A 81 -1.52 -3.66 -19.20
CA LEU A 81 -2.64 -4.52 -19.53
C LEU A 81 -3.65 -3.72 -20.38
N PRO A 82 -4.09 -4.24 -21.53
CA PRO A 82 -5.12 -3.59 -22.34
C PRO A 82 -6.52 -3.85 -21.74
N LEU A 83 -6.71 -3.58 -20.45
CA LEU A 83 -7.93 -3.82 -19.70
C LEU A 83 -8.32 -2.57 -18.91
N ASP A 84 -9.60 -2.19 -18.93
CA ASP A 84 -10.15 -1.17 -18.04
C ASP A 84 -10.34 -1.74 -16.62
N ILE A 85 -9.23 -1.81 -15.89
CA ILE A 85 -9.19 -2.20 -14.48
C ILE A 85 -8.56 -1.06 -13.69
N LYS A 86 -9.31 -0.58 -12.70
CA LYS A 86 -8.92 0.45 -11.73
C LYS A 86 -8.97 -0.14 -10.33
N TYR A 87 -8.43 0.59 -9.36
CA TYR A 87 -8.46 0.15 -7.98
C TYR A 87 -8.62 1.31 -7.01
N GLN A 88 -9.19 1.03 -5.84
CA GLN A 88 -9.25 1.93 -4.69
C GLN A 88 -8.50 1.31 -3.52
N ILE A 89 -7.69 2.10 -2.83
CA ILE A 89 -6.99 1.68 -1.61
C ILE A 89 -7.64 2.32 -0.39
N LYS A 90 -7.96 1.50 0.62
CA LYS A 90 -8.39 1.93 1.94
C LYS A 90 -7.49 1.30 2.99
N ARG A 91 -7.03 2.07 3.97
CA ARG A 91 -6.22 1.57 5.08
C ARG A 91 -7.03 1.53 6.35
N LYS A 92 -7.01 0.40 7.05
CA LYS A 92 -7.69 0.22 8.34
C LYS A 92 -6.98 -0.87 9.14
N ASN A 93 -6.77 -0.63 10.44
CA ASN A 93 -6.23 -1.61 11.38
C ASN A 93 -4.94 -2.30 10.90
N ASP A 94 -3.98 -1.52 10.39
CA ASP A 94 -2.70 -2.03 9.84
C ASP A 94 -2.86 -2.99 8.63
N MET A 95 -4.03 -2.98 7.99
CA MET A 95 -4.31 -3.71 6.76
C MET A 95 -4.63 -2.74 5.62
N ILE A 96 -4.21 -3.14 4.42
CA ILE A 96 -4.55 -2.49 3.16
C ILE A 96 -5.71 -3.25 2.54
N TYR A 97 -6.83 -2.57 2.34
CA TYR A 97 -7.98 -3.06 1.59
C TYR A 97 -7.93 -2.47 0.19
N LEU A 98 -7.93 -3.34 -0.81
CA LEU A 98 -7.85 -2.96 -2.21
C LEU A 98 -9.07 -3.46 -2.95
N ILE A 99 -9.83 -2.54 -3.54
CA ILE A 99 -11.06 -2.87 -4.27
C ILE A 99 -10.79 -2.62 -5.74
N PHE A 100 -10.89 -3.66 -6.56
CA PHE A 100 -10.81 -3.52 -8.01
C PHE A 100 -12.16 -3.13 -8.61
N GLU A 101 -12.10 -2.24 -9.60
CA GLU A 101 -13.25 -1.66 -10.30
C GLU A 101 -12.91 -1.52 -11.80
N GLY A 102 -13.87 -1.08 -12.63
CA GLY A 102 -13.68 -0.89 -14.08
C GLY A 102 -14.55 -1.81 -14.94
N GLY A 103 -14.59 -1.56 -16.24
CA GLY A 103 -15.38 -2.33 -17.20
C GLY A 103 -14.91 -3.78 -17.37
N ASP A 104 -13.60 -4.00 -17.26
CA ASP A 104 -12.97 -5.31 -17.48
C ASP A 104 -12.68 -6.08 -16.18
N LYS A 105 -13.20 -5.61 -15.04
CA LYS A 105 -13.01 -6.26 -13.73
C LYS A 105 -13.49 -7.72 -13.68
N HIS A 106 -14.44 -8.10 -14.55
CA HIS A 106 -14.97 -9.46 -14.63
C HIS A 106 -13.89 -10.51 -14.95
N PHE A 107 -12.79 -10.13 -15.63
CA PHE A 107 -11.65 -11.02 -15.82
C PHE A 107 -10.95 -11.42 -14.52
N LEU A 108 -11.02 -10.59 -13.47
CA LEU A 108 -10.47 -10.90 -12.15
C LEU A 108 -11.22 -12.05 -11.47
N LEU A 109 -12.50 -12.23 -11.82
CA LEU A 109 -13.43 -13.19 -11.19
C LEU A 109 -13.46 -14.55 -11.90
N GLN A 110 -12.89 -14.67 -13.09
CA GLN A 110 -12.86 -15.94 -13.83
C GLN A 110 -12.01 -17.01 -13.13
N LYS A 111 -12.34 -18.28 -13.40
CA LYS A 111 -11.64 -19.46 -12.84
C LYS A 111 -11.54 -19.36 -11.32
N ASP A 112 -12.68 -19.18 -10.66
CA ASP A 112 -12.81 -19.05 -9.20
C ASP A 112 -11.91 -17.94 -8.63
N GLY A 113 -11.93 -16.79 -9.30
CA GLY A 113 -11.17 -15.61 -8.90
C GLY A 113 -9.65 -15.80 -8.92
N SER A 114 -9.11 -16.74 -9.71
CA SER A 114 -7.69 -17.08 -9.72
C SER A 114 -6.78 -15.85 -9.93
N LEU A 115 -7.17 -14.94 -10.83
CA LEU A 115 -6.40 -13.71 -11.07
C LEU A 115 -6.47 -12.74 -9.88
N LEU A 116 -7.66 -12.56 -9.28
CA LEU A 116 -7.83 -11.77 -8.06
C LEU A 116 -6.96 -12.32 -6.92
N GLN A 117 -6.95 -13.64 -6.73
CA GLN A 117 -6.11 -14.31 -5.72
C GLN A 117 -4.61 -14.15 -6.01
N ALA A 118 -4.19 -14.23 -7.27
CA ALA A 118 -2.80 -14.03 -7.68
C ALA A 118 -2.32 -12.61 -7.37
N PHE A 119 -3.14 -11.59 -7.65
CA PHE A 119 -2.85 -10.22 -7.22
C PHE A 119 -2.70 -10.14 -5.71
N GLN A 120 -3.64 -10.68 -4.92
CA GLN A 120 -3.53 -10.68 -3.47
C GLN A 120 -2.22 -11.30 -3.00
N HIS A 121 -1.82 -12.43 -3.58
CA HIS A 121 -0.60 -13.14 -3.23
C HIS A 121 0.63 -12.26 -3.45
N ILE A 122 0.77 -11.70 -4.66
CA ILE A 122 1.93 -10.85 -5.02
C ILE A 122 1.95 -9.59 -4.16
N LEU A 123 0.81 -8.94 -3.97
CA LEU A 123 0.71 -7.72 -3.16
C LEU A 123 1.11 -7.95 -1.71
N ASN A 124 0.76 -9.10 -1.12
CA ASN A 124 1.21 -9.47 0.23
C ASN A 124 2.72 -9.79 0.31
N LYS A 125 3.39 -10.08 -0.82
CA LYS A 125 4.85 -10.31 -0.84
C LYS A 125 5.65 -9.02 -0.92
N ILE A 126 5.09 -8.00 -1.54
CA ILE A 126 5.77 -6.71 -1.75
C ILE A 126 5.40 -5.65 -0.69
N SER A 127 4.28 -5.86 0.00
CA SER A 127 3.79 -4.95 1.03
C SER A 127 4.24 -5.40 2.42
N PRO A 128 4.75 -4.49 3.28
CA PRO A 128 5.00 -4.81 4.68
C PRO A 128 3.69 -5.03 5.47
N GLN A 129 2.60 -4.40 5.03
CA GLN A 129 1.26 -4.56 5.61
C GLN A 129 0.48 -5.64 4.87
N LYS A 130 -0.38 -6.37 5.58
CA LYS A 130 -1.26 -7.37 4.97
C LYS A 130 -2.23 -6.68 3.99
N VAL A 131 -2.29 -7.21 2.78
CA VAL A 131 -3.17 -6.73 1.71
C VAL A 131 -4.33 -7.70 1.52
N GLN A 132 -5.54 -7.17 1.57
CA GLN A 132 -6.75 -7.89 1.20
C GLN A 132 -7.34 -7.25 -0.05
N VAL A 133 -7.53 -8.05 -1.08
CA VAL A 133 -8.15 -7.59 -2.32
C VAL A 133 -9.60 -8.06 -2.38
N ASP A 134 -10.44 -7.30 -3.06
CA ASP A 134 -11.81 -7.69 -3.37
C ASP A 134 -12.27 -7.09 -4.71
N CYS A 135 -13.27 -7.72 -5.32
CA CYS A 135 -13.92 -7.26 -6.53
C CYS A 135 -15.37 -7.76 -6.48
N ASP A 136 -16.36 -6.87 -6.64
CA ASP A 136 -17.79 -7.22 -6.65
C ASP A 136 -18.24 -8.16 -5.52
N PHE A 137 -17.75 -7.93 -4.30
CA PHE A 137 -18.06 -8.73 -3.11
C PHE A 137 -17.72 -10.22 -3.27
N TYR A 138 -16.75 -10.56 -4.13
CA TYR A 138 -16.35 -11.92 -4.45
C TYR A 138 -16.20 -12.80 -3.20
N ARG A 139 -15.51 -12.30 -2.17
CA ARG A 139 -15.29 -13.07 -0.93
C ARG A 139 -16.59 -13.43 -0.21
N LYS A 140 -17.51 -12.46 -0.11
CA LYS A 140 -18.80 -12.65 0.54
C LYS A 140 -19.66 -13.63 -0.25
N ASN A 141 -19.64 -13.53 -1.58
CA ASN A 141 -20.40 -14.42 -2.45
C ASN A 141 -19.84 -15.85 -2.38
N GLN A 142 -18.52 -16.03 -2.46
CA GLN A 142 -17.88 -17.34 -2.28
C GLN A 142 -18.22 -17.97 -0.92
N GLU A 143 -18.16 -17.19 0.17
CA GLU A 143 -18.54 -17.69 1.50
C GLU A 143 -19.99 -18.17 1.53
N LYS A 144 -20.90 -17.39 0.94
CA LYS A 144 -22.31 -17.75 0.85
C LYS A 144 -22.53 -19.00 0.00
N GLU A 145 -21.93 -19.07 -1.18
CA GLU A 145 -22.07 -20.22 -2.09
C GLU A 145 -21.54 -21.51 -1.46
N LEU A 146 -20.39 -21.46 -0.79
CA LEU A 146 -19.84 -22.61 -0.07
C LEU A 146 -20.69 -23.03 1.12
N SER A 147 -21.27 -22.08 1.84
CA SER A 147 -22.19 -22.35 2.95
C SER A 147 -23.49 -22.98 2.45
N ASP A 148 -24.07 -22.44 1.39
CA ASP A 148 -25.30 -22.96 0.77
C ASP A 148 -25.05 -24.39 0.22
N TYR A 149 -23.89 -24.61 -0.40
CA TYR A 149 -23.46 -25.93 -0.88
C TYR A 149 -23.31 -26.93 0.27
N ALA A 150 -22.63 -26.55 1.36
CA ALA A 150 -22.45 -27.40 2.53
C ALA A 150 -23.80 -27.81 3.15
N GLN A 151 -24.73 -26.86 3.29
CA GLN A 151 -26.07 -27.12 3.81
C GLN A 151 -26.89 -28.03 2.89
N HIS A 152 -26.77 -27.84 1.58
CA HIS A 152 -27.44 -28.69 0.61
C HIS A 152 -26.97 -30.14 0.71
N ILE A 153 -25.65 -30.37 0.76
CA ILE A 153 -25.11 -31.73 0.89
C ILE A 153 -25.48 -32.35 2.25
N ALA A 154 -25.44 -31.59 3.34
CA ALA A 154 -25.88 -32.06 4.65
C ALA A 154 -27.35 -32.52 4.63
N HIS A 155 -28.23 -31.81 3.93
CA HIS A 155 -29.62 -32.21 3.75
C HIS A 155 -29.74 -33.52 2.94
N GLN A 156 -28.99 -33.65 1.84
CA GLN A 156 -29.00 -34.86 1.02
C GLN A 156 -28.49 -36.09 1.81
N VAL A 157 -27.42 -35.95 2.59
CA VAL A 157 -26.91 -37.02 3.46
C VAL A 157 -27.93 -37.37 4.53
N HIS A 158 -28.62 -36.38 5.11
CA HIS A 158 -29.67 -36.60 6.11
C HIS A 158 -30.87 -37.39 5.54
N GLU A 159 -31.31 -37.06 4.32
CA GLU A 159 -32.43 -37.74 3.66
C GLU A 159 -32.08 -39.15 3.16
N THR A 160 -30.87 -39.32 2.63
CA THR A 160 -30.48 -40.58 1.97
C THR A 160 -29.78 -41.57 2.90
N GLY A 161 -29.16 -41.09 3.98
CA GLY A 161 -28.33 -41.87 4.89
C GLY A 161 -27.01 -42.35 4.27
N ARG A 162 -26.60 -41.80 3.12
CA ARG A 162 -25.36 -42.16 2.42
C ARG A 162 -24.31 -41.08 2.61
N ASP A 163 -23.08 -41.49 2.86
CA ASP A 163 -21.96 -40.57 2.97
C ASP A 163 -21.61 -39.95 1.61
N GLU A 164 -21.34 -38.65 1.61
CA GLU A 164 -20.93 -37.87 0.43
C GLU A 164 -19.51 -37.30 0.62
N THR A 165 -18.70 -37.36 -0.43
CA THR A 165 -17.35 -36.77 -0.44
C THR A 165 -17.35 -35.50 -1.27
N LEU A 166 -17.03 -34.38 -0.62
CA LEU A 166 -16.96 -33.06 -1.28
C LEU A 166 -15.71 -32.90 -2.14
N ASP A 167 -15.77 -31.96 -3.08
CA ASP A 167 -14.65 -31.57 -3.92
C ASP A 167 -13.44 -31.04 -3.14
N MET A 168 -12.28 -31.08 -3.78
CA MET A 168 -11.05 -30.54 -3.21
C MET A 168 -11.16 -29.02 -3.00
N MET A 169 -10.84 -28.59 -1.78
CA MET A 169 -10.96 -27.20 -1.35
C MET A 169 -9.68 -26.74 -0.64
N ASN A 170 -9.35 -25.47 -0.80
CA ASN A 170 -8.23 -24.87 -0.07
C ASN A 170 -8.55 -24.75 1.44
N PRO A 171 -7.55 -24.52 2.32
CA PRO A 171 -7.79 -24.47 3.77
C PRO A 171 -8.85 -23.46 4.24
N TYR A 172 -9.01 -22.33 3.53
CA TYR A 172 -10.01 -21.32 3.86
C TYR A 172 -11.42 -21.78 3.52
N GLU A 173 -11.62 -22.35 2.33
CA GLU A 173 -12.89 -22.90 1.87
C GLU A 173 -13.34 -24.07 2.74
N ARG A 174 -12.42 -24.99 3.08
CA ARG A 174 -12.71 -26.08 4.02
C ARG A 174 -13.17 -25.55 5.36
N ARG A 175 -12.54 -24.48 5.87
CA ARG A 175 -12.98 -23.86 7.14
C ARG A 175 -14.41 -23.35 7.04
N ILE A 176 -14.81 -22.74 5.92
CA ILE A 176 -16.19 -22.26 5.70
C ILE A 176 -17.18 -23.42 5.75
N VAL A 177 -16.89 -24.53 5.06
CA VAL A 177 -17.73 -25.73 5.10
C VAL A 177 -17.86 -26.29 6.52
N HIS A 178 -16.78 -26.28 7.32
CA HIS A 178 -16.83 -26.79 8.69
C HIS A 178 -17.63 -25.91 9.67
N ILE A 179 -17.85 -24.62 9.36
CA ILE A 179 -18.57 -23.68 10.24
C ILE A 179 -20.02 -23.44 9.80
N ALA A 180 -20.39 -23.84 8.58
CA ALA A 180 -21.70 -23.64 7.97
C ALA A 180 -22.77 -24.57 8.57
#